data_AF-A0A537ID68-F1
#
_entry.id   AF-A0A537ID68-F1
#
_cell.length_a   1.000
_cell.length_b   1.000
_cell.length_c   1.000
_cell.angle_alpha   90.00
_cell.angle_beta   90.00
_cell.angle_gamma   90.00
#
_symmetry.space_group_name_H-M   'P 1'
#
loop_
_entity.id
_entity.type
_entity.pdbx_description
1 polymer ?
#
loop_
_entity_poly.entity_id
_entity_poly.type
_entity_poly.pdbx_seq_one_letter_code
_entity_poly.pdbx_strand_id
1 'polypeptide(L)'
;MPTVPEISFAFGLTSGLLTLGILFFVYLLIEAFFLWVAGEIVVGRRVTYGESIRIAFFGTIVVAASLILLGQFGLLISIGTALILFLLIVKGSYHTGWLGAIGVSIVSIIVAIIIFVVVIAVLGLSLRGLTGL
;
A
#
# COMPACT_ATOMS: atom_id res chain seq x y z
N MET A 1 -10.40 42.28 2.46
CA MET A 1 -9.46 41.82 3.51
C MET A 1 -10.01 40.50 4.03
N PRO A 2 -9.26 39.39 3.97
CA PRO A 2 -9.74 38.12 4.52
C PRO A 2 -9.95 38.27 6.02
N THR A 3 -11.06 37.77 6.54
CA THR A 3 -11.37 37.83 7.97
C THR A 3 -10.59 36.73 8.70
N VAL A 4 -10.23 36.95 9.99
CA VAL A 4 -9.48 35.99 10.82
C VAL A 4 -9.98 34.52 10.73
N PRO A 5 -11.31 34.25 10.63
CA PRO A 5 -11.84 32.90 10.43
C PRO A 5 -11.47 32.26 9.09
N GLU A 6 -11.45 33.02 7.99
CA GLU A 6 -11.09 32.51 6.65
C GLU A 6 -9.62 32.10 6.59
N ILE A 7 -8.75 32.83 7.29
CA ILE A 7 -7.33 32.53 7.40
C ILE A 7 -7.14 31.23 8.20
N SER A 8 -7.80 31.09 9.35
CA SER A 8 -7.73 29.87 10.17
C SER A 8 -8.25 28.63 9.43
N PHE A 9 -9.32 28.77 8.64
CA PHE A 9 -9.87 27.69 7.83
C PHE A 9 -8.94 27.29 6.69
N ALA A 10 -8.33 28.26 5.99
CA ALA A 10 -7.35 28.00 4.94
C ALA A 10 -6.10 27.29 5.49
N PHE A 11 -5.54 27.75 6.61
CA PHE A 11 -4.41 27.08 7.27
C PHE A 11 -4.76 25.65 7.73
N GLY A 12 -5.98 25.43 8.24
CA GLY A 12 -6.48 24.10 8.61
C GLY A 12 -6.60 23.16 7.40
N LEU A 13 -7.12 23.64 6.26
CA LEU A 13 -7.19 22.88 5.02
C LEU A 13 -5.80 22.56 4.46
N THR A 14 -4.91 23.54 4.38
CA THR A 14 -3.56 23.34 3.84
C THR A 14 -2.76 22.36 4.68
N SER A 15 -2.78 22.49 6.01
CA SER A 15 -2.10 21.55 6.91
C SER A 15 -2.72 20.15 6.87
N GLY A 16 -4.04 20.04 6.79
CA GLY A 16 -4.75 18.76 6.65
C GLY A 16 -4.40 18.04 5.36
N LEU A 17 -4.44 18.73 4.21
CA LEU A 17 -4.09 18.16 2.91
C LEU A 17 -2.62 17.73 2.84
N LEU A 18 -1.71 18.53 3.42
CA LEU A 18 -0.30 18.19 3.47
C LEU A 18 -0.05 16.95 4.33
N THR A 19 -0.73 16.84 5.48
CA THR A 19 -0.66 15.66 6.35
C THR A 19 -1.18 14.41 5.64
N LEU A 20 -2.35 14.49 5.00
CA LEU A 20 -2.92 13.40 4.21
C LEU A 20 -2.00 12.98 3.06
N GLY A 21 -1.40 13.95 2.37
CA GLY A 21 -0.43 13.68 1.32
C GLY A 21 0.78 12.91 1.83
N ILE A 22 1.39 13.34 2.94
CA ILE A 22 2.54 12.64 3.55
C ILE A 22 2.16 11.22 3.96
N LEU A 23 1.02 11.04 4.65
CA LEU A 23 0.55 9.71 5.05
C LEU A 23 0.33 8.80 3.84
N PHE A 24 -0.25 9.33 2.77
CA PHE A 24 -0.44 8.58 1.53
C PHE A 24 0.89 8.17 0.90
N PHE A 25 1.88 9.06 0.81
CA PHE A 25 3.21 8.70 0.29
C PHE A 25 3.93 7.67 1.17
N VAL A 26 3.86 7.81 2.50
CA VAL A 26 4.43 6.84 3.44
C VAL A 26 3.76 5.48 3.28
N TYR A 27 2.43 5.46 3.16
CA TYR A 27 1.67 4.24 2.89
C TYR A 27 2.15 3.55 1.60
N LEU A 28 2.28 4.31 0.50
CA LEU A 28 2.76 3.77 -0.78
C LEU A 28 4.18 3.22 -0.70
N LEU A 29 5.09 3.89 0.04
CA LEU A 29 6.47 3.44 0.23
C LEU A 29 6.53 2.11 0.99
N ILE A 30 5.70 1.97 2.03
CA ILE A 30 5.60 0.75 2.83
C ILE A 30 5.02 -0.40 1.99
N GLU A 31 3.94 -0.14 1.26
CA GLU A 31 3.32 -1.15 0.40
C GLU A 31 4.27 -1.60 -0.73
N ALA A 32 4.95 -0.63 -1.37
CA ALA A 32 5.97 -0.90 -2.37
C ALA A 32 7.12 -1.74 -1.81
N PHE A 33 7.50 -1.54 -0.54
CA PHE A 33 8.53 -2.35 0.11
C PHE A 33 8.11 -3.81 0.23
N PHE A 34 6.89 -4.09 0.68
CA PHE A 34 6.39 -5.47 0.77
C PHE A 34 6.28 -6.13 -0.60
N LEU A 35 5.78 -5.39 -1.59
CA LEU A 35 5.68 -5.86 -2.98
C LEU A 35 7.05 -6.11 -3.62
N TRP A 36 8.05 -5.30 -3.28
CA TRP A 36 9.41 -5.45 -3.77
C TRP A 36 10.05 -6.72 -3.23
N VAL A 37 10.01 -6.91 -1.90
CA VAL A 37 10.54 -8.12 -1.25
C VAL A 37 9.83 -9.37 -1.76
N ALA A 38 8.50 -9.33 -1.86
CA ALA A 38 7.73 -10.45 -2.42
C ALA A 38 8.05 -10.73 -3.89
N GLY A 39 8.23 -9.66 -4.68
CA GLY A 39 8.70 -9.74 -6.06
C GLY A 39 10.04 -10.44 -6.16
N GLU A 40 11.01 -10.05 -5.34
CA GLU A 40 12.34 -10.65 -5.34
C GLU A 40 12.30 -12.14 -4.94
N ILE A 41 11.46 -12.51 -3.96
CA ILE A 41 11.29 -13.91 -3.51
C ILE A 41 10.66 -14.78 -4.59
N VAL A 42 9.59 -14.31 -5.25
CA VAL A 42 8.79 -15.14 -6.17
C VAL A 42 9.33 -15.13 -7.59
N VAL A 43 9.79 -13.97 -8.06
CA VAL A 43 10.20 -13.74 -9.46
C VAL A 43 11.72 -13.79 -9.60
N GLY A 44 12.46 -13.47 -8.53
CA GLY A 44 13.91 -13.37 -8.51
C GLY A 44 14.43 -11.96 -8.76
N ARG A 45 15.76 -11.86 -8.97
CA ARG A 45 16.55 -10.61 -9.04
C ARG A 45 16.24 -9.62 -10.19
N ARG A 46 15.18 -9.84 -10.95
CA ARG A 46 14.80 -8.92 -12.05
C ARG A 46 13.88 -7.79 -11.59
N VAL A 47 13.38 -7.86 -10.36
CA VAL A 47 12.39 -6.93 -9.81
C VAL A 47 13.08 -5.70 -9.20
N THR A 48 12.59 -4.52 -9.56
CA THR A 48 13.08 -3.25 -9.04
C THR A 48 12.09 -2.61 -8.05
N TYR A 49 12.62 -1.84 -7.10
CA TYR A 49 11.77 -1.07 -6.18
C TYR A 49 10.88 -0.06 -6.93
N GLY A 50 11.37 0.50 -8.04
CA GLY A 50 10.60 1.42 -8.89
C GLY A 50 9.36 0.79 -9.53
N GLU A 51 9.45 -0.47 -9.96
CA GLU A 51 8.28 -1.23 -10.43
C GLU A 51 7.28 -1.47 -9.28
N SER A 52 7.80 -1.72 -8.08
CA SER A 52 6.99 -1.97 -6.88
C SER A 52 6.20 -0.72 -6.47
N ILE A 53 6.79 0.47 -6.56
CA ILE A 53 6.10 1.75 -6.36
C ILE A 53 4.97 1.94 -7.37
N ARG A 54 5.20 1.61 -8.65
CA ARG A 54 4.15 1.69 -9.68
C ARG A 54 2.99 0.76 -9.34
N ILE A 55 3.28 -0.47 -8.92
CA ILE A 55 2.24 -1.41 -8.48
C ILE A 55 1.48 -0.87 -7.27
N ALA A 56 2.16 -0.38 -6.23
CA ALA A 56 1.50 0.17 -5.04
C ALA A 56 0.58 1.35 -5.40
N PHE A 57 1.07 2.27 -6.23
CA PHE A 57 0.31 3.45 -6.65
C PHE A 57 -0.89 3.09 -7.53
N PHE A 58 -0.66 2.43 -8.66
CA PHE A 58 -1.74 2.08 -9.59
C PHE A 58 -2.66 1.01 -9.01
N GLY A 59 -2.12 0.08 -8.22
CA GLY A 59 -2.89 -0.95 -7.52
C GLY A 59 -3.87 -0.33 -6.52
N THR A 60 -3.41 0.59 -5.68
CA THR A 60 -4.29 1.32 -4.74
C THR A 60 -5.40 2.07 -5.47
N ILE A 61 -5.06 2.78 -6.55
CA ILE A 61 -6.04 3.50 -7.36
C ILE A 61 -7.05 2.55 -7.99
N VAL A 62 -6.59 1.44 -8.56
CA VAL A 62 -7.46 0.44 -9.22
C VAL A 62 -8.40 -0.23 -8.22
N VAL A 63 -7.91 -0.60 -7.04
CA VAL A 63 -8.74 -1.20 -6.00
C VAL A 63 -9.78 -0.20 -5.53
N ALA A 64 -9.39 1.03 -5.21
CA ALA A 64 -10.30 2.09 -4.79
C ALA A 64 -11.35 2.41 -5.87
N ALA A 65 -10.92 2.60 -7.12
CA ALA A 65 -11.81 2.87 -8.24
C ALA A 65 -12.80 1.71 -8.48
N SER A 66 -12.33 0.47 -8.39
CA SER A 66 -13.20 -0.70 -8.55
C SER A 66 -14.26 -0.78 -7.45
N LEU A 67 -13.90 -0.49 -6.20
CA LEU A 67 -14.84 -0.48 -5.09
C LEU A 67 -15.88 0.65 -5.21
N ILE A 68 -15.45 1.85 -5.62
CA ILE A 68 -16.33 3.02 -5.76
C ILE A 68 -17.28 2.87 -6.96
N LEU A 69 -16.74 2.49 -8.13
CA LEU A 69 -17.50 2.46 -9.38
C LEU A 69 -18.35 1.20 -9.53
N LEU A 70 -17.80 0.05 -9.12
CA LEU A 70 -18.47 -1.24 -9.30
C LEU A 70 -19.19 -1.74 -8.04
N GLY A 71 -19.00 -1.06 -6.89
CA GLY A 71 -19.64 -1.44 -5.63
C GLY A 71 -21.16 -1.52 -5.73
N GLN A 72 -21.78 -0.65 -6.55
CA GLN A 72 -23.23 -0.67 -6.80
C GLN A 72 -23.74 -1.94 -7.49
N PHE A 73 -22.88 -2.64 -8.23
CA PHE A 73 -23.24 -3.89 -8.92
C PHE A 73 -23.04 -5.12 -8.02
N GLY A 74 -22.50 -4.93 -6.82
CA GLY A 74 -22.29 -5.99 -5.83
C GLY A 74 -20.82 -6.15 -5.44
N LEU A 75 -20.60 -6.39 -4.14
CA LEU A 75 -19.28 -6.48 -3.52
C LEU A 75 -18.40 -7.59 -4.13
N LEU A 76 -19.01 -8.70 -4.57
CA LEU A 76 -18.28 -9.80 -5.19
C LEU A 76 -17.70 -9.42 -6.56
N ILE A 77 -18.45 -8.65 -7.35
CA ILE A 77 -18.03 -8.18 -8.69
C ILE A 77 -16.96 -7.11 -8.56
N SER A 78 -17.11 -6.18 -7.61
CA SER A 78 -16.13 -5.11 -7.40
C SER A 78 -14.79 -5.67 -6.92
N ILE A 79 -14.78 -6.57 -5.93
CA ILE A 79 -13.56 -7.20 -5.43
C ILE A 79 -12.93 -8.12 -6.47
N GLY A 80 -13.73 -8.93 -7.18
CA GLY A 80 -13.22 -9.79 -8.24
C GLY A 80 -12.52 -8.99 -9.34
N THR A 81 -13.13 -7.89 -9.76
CA THR A 81 -12.55 -6.99 -10.78
C THR A 81 -11.29 -6.29 -10.26
N ALA A 82 -11.33 -5.77 -9.03
CA ALA A 82 -10.18 -5.14 -8.37
C ALA A 82 -8.98 -6.10 -8.35
N LEU A 83 -9.21 -7.35 -7.95
CA LEU A 83 -8.17 -8.38 -7.88
C LEU A 83 -7.59 -8.70 -9.25
N ILE A 84 -8.43 -8.90 -10.27
CA ILE A 84 -7.97 -9.21 -11.63
C ILE A 84 -7.12 -8.06 -12.19
N LEU A 85 -7.59 -6.81 -12.04
CA LEU A 85 -6.85 -5.64 -12.51
C LEU A 85 -5.54 -5.44 -11.73
N PHE A 86 -5.55 -5.66 -10.42
CA PHE A 86 -4.34 -5.62 -9.60
C PHE A 86 -3.31 -6.66 -10.07
N LEU A 87 -3.73 -7.91 -10.26
CA LEU A 87 -2.86 -8.96 -10.79
C LEU A 87 -2.32 -8.63 -12.19
N LEU A 88 -3.12 -7.97 -13.03
CA LEU A 88 -2.68 -7.51 -14.34
C LEU A 88 -1.57 -6.46 -14.23
N ILE A 89 -1.68 -5.52 -13.27
CA ILE A 89 -0.64 -4.53 -12.99
C ILE A 89 0.64 -5.20 -12.51
N VAL A 90 0.55 -6.15 -11.57
CA VAL A 90 1.71 -6.91 -11.07
C VAL A 90 2.38 -7.68 -12.21
N LYS A 91 1.59 -8.40 -13.01
CA LYS A 91 2.05 -9.17 -14.17
C LYS A 91 2.80 -8.29 -15.16
N GLY A 92 2.22 -7.13 -15.50
CA GLY A 92 2.81 -6.18 -16.45
C GLY A 92 4.05 -5.48 -15.90
N SER A 93 4.07 -5.15 -14.61
CA SER A 93 5.16 -4.40 -13.98
C SER A 93 6.39 -5.27 -13.67
N TYR A 94 6.20 -6.53 -13.30
CA TYR A 94 7.31 -7.46 -13.01
C TYR A 94 7.62 -8.39 -14.19
N HIS A 95 6.96 -8.23 -15.33
CA HIS A 95 7.12 -9.06 -16.53
C HIS A 95 7.01 -10.57 -16.25
N THR A 96 5.99 -10.96 -15.47
CA THR A 96 5.80 -12.35 -15.00
C THR A 96 4.63 -13.06 -15.67
N GLY A 97 4.53 -14.38 -15.44
CA GLY A 97 3.32 -15.13 -15.73
C GLY A 97 2.23 -14.93 -14.66
N TRP A 98 1.01 -15.43 -14.93
CA TRP A 98 -0.12 -15.35 -13.99
C TRP A 98 0.18 -15.99 -12.63
N LEU A 99 0.88 -17.13 -12.61
CA LEU A 99 1.32 -17.79 -11.38
C LEU A 99 2.29 -16.92 -10.57
N GLY A 100 3.17 -16.17 -11.25
CA GLY A 100 4.09 -15.24 -10.60
C GLY A 100 3.34 -14.07 -9.95
N ALA A 101 2.39 -13.45 -10.65
CA ALA A 101 1.60 -12.35 -10.10
C ALA A 101 0.77 -12.76 -8.87
N ILE A 102 0.16 -13.96 -8.92
CA ILE A 102 -0.58 -14.51 -7.78
C ILE A 102 0.38 -14.79 -6.62
N GLY A 103 1.52 -15.44 -6.91
CA GLY A 103 2.54 -15.73 -5.91
C GLY A 103 3.04 -14.47 -5.21
N VAL A 104 3.38 -13.43 -5.96
CA VAL A 104 3.81 -12.13 -5.42
C VAL A 104 2.75 -11.53 -4.50
N SER A 105 1.47 -11.57 -4.91
CA SER A 105 0.38 -11.00 -4.11
C SER A 105 0.20 -11.74 -2.79
N ILE A 106 0.30 -13.07 -2.80
CA ILE A 106 0.21 -13.89 -1.57
C ILE A 106 1.45 -13.66 -0.70
N VAL A 107 2.64 -13.69 -1.29
CA VAL A 107 3.90 -13.50 -0.55
C VAL A 107 4.01 -12.10 0.03
N SER A 108 3.48 -11.05 -0.63
CA SER A 108 3.51 -9.69 -0.06
C SER A 108 2.69 -9.60 1.23
N ILE A 109 1.54 -10.28 1.29
CA ILE A 109 0.73 -10.37 2.50
C ILE A 109 1.51 -11.10 3.61
N ILE A 110 2.15 -12.22 3.28
CA ILE A 110 2.97 -12.98 4.23
C ILE A 110 4.14 -12.12 4.76
N VAL A 111 4.85 -11.43 3.87
CA VAL A 111 5.96 -10.53 4.22
C VAL A 111 5.48 -9.39 5.12
N ALA A 112 4.34 -8.77 4.79
CA ALA A 112 3.74 -7.72 5.61
C ALA A 112 3.40 -8.22 7.02
N ILE A 113 2.80 -9.42 7.14
CA ILE A 113 2.49 -10.04 8.44
C ILE A 113 3.77 -10.30 9.24
N ILE A 114 4.79 -10.89 8.64
CA ILE A 114 6.07 -11.19 9.32
C ILE A 114 6.69 -9.90 9.83
N ILE A 115 6.80 -8.87 8.99
CA ILE A 115 7.39 -7.59 9.38
C ILE A 115 6.58 -6.94 10.50
N PHE A 116 5.24 -6.97 10.42
CA PHE A 116 4.38 -6.43 11.45
C PHE A 116 4.60 -7.11 12.80
N VAL A 117 4.69 -8.44 12.83
CA VAL A 117 4.99 -9.22 14.04
C VAL A 117 6.36 -8.85 14.61
N VAL A 118 7.39 -8.76 13.75
CA VAL A 118 8.74 -8.38 14.17
C VAL A 118 8.78 -6.97 14.75
N VAL A 119 8.13 -6.01 14.10
CA VAL A 119 8.05 -4.61 14.58
C VAL A 119 7.37 -4.54 15.94
N ILE A 120 6.26 -5.24 16.12
CA ILE A 120 5.57 -5.30 17.42
C ILE A 120 6.45 -5.92 18.49
N ALA A 121 7.14 -7.03 18.19
CA ALA A 121 8.02 -7.70 19.14
C ALA A 121 9.18 -6.78 19.57
N VAL A 122 9.83 -6.12 18.62
CA VAL A 122 10.95 -5.20 18.90
C VAL A 122 10.48 -3.98 19.69
N LEU A 123 9.36 -3.37 19.32
CA LEU A 123 8.79 -2.24 20.05
C LEU A 123 8.35 -2.65 21.45
N GLY A 124 7.72 -3.82 21.60
CA GLY A 124 7.31 -4.37 22.88
C GLY A 124 8.49 -4.65 23.81
N LEU A 125 9.59 -5.20 23.29
CA LEU A 125 10.83 -5.38 24.04
C LEU A 125 11.45 -4.05 24.46
N SER A 126 11.47 -3.07 23.55
CA SER A 126 12.01 -1.73 23.82
C SER A 126 11.20 -0.99 24.88
N LEU A 127 9.87 -1.11 24.84
CA LEU A 127 8.97 -0.56 25.86
C LEU A 127 9.20 -1.20 27.23
N ARG A 128 9.32 -2.54 27.30
CA ARG A 128 9.65 -3.24 28.56
C ARG A 128 10.98 -2.80 29.15
N GLY A 129 12.02 -2.72 28.30
CA GLY A 129 13.34 -2.25 28.71
C GLY A 129 13.36 -0.79 29.18
N LEU A 130 12.48 0.06 28.65
CA LEU A 130 12.32 1.46 29.09
C LEU A 130 11.52 1.58 30.40
N THR A 131 10.55 0.71 30.65
CA THR A 131 9.69 0.74 31.84
C THR A 131 10.26 0.01 33.06
N GLY A 132 11.41 -0.66 32.94
CA GLY A 132 12.09 -1.31 34.06
C GLY A 132 11.32 -2.46 34.73
N LEU A 133 10.33 -3.02 34.03
CA LEU A 133 9.60 -4.24 34.39
C LEU A 133 10.22 -5.42 33.63
#